data_AF-A0A7W6BGR5-F1
#
_entry.id   AF-A0A7W6BGR5-F1
#
_cell.length_a   1.000
_cell.length_b   1.000
_cell.length_c   1.000
_cell.angle_alpha   90.00
_cell.angle_beta   90.00
_cell.angle_gamma   90.00
#
_symmetry.space_group_name_H-M   'P 1'
#
loop_
_entity.id
_entity.type
_entity.pdbx_description
1 polymer ?
#
loop_
_entity_poly.entity_id
_entity_poly.type
_entity_poly.pdbx_seq_one_letter_code
_entity_poly.pdbx_strand_id
1 'polypeptide(L)'
;MAKTRIFTSFDFDHDEDLRNLLIGQSRNQDSPFELADWSVKEHMTGDWKAKVRTRIRSTQQVIIMCGEYTHTATGVSVELDIAKEEKKPYFLLWGRSSKTCKKPVSALAQDKIYNWTWDNLKSLIGGAR
;
A
#
# COMPACT_ATOMS: atom_id res chain seq x y z
N MET A 1 -6.68 -2.37 -21.45
CA MET A 1 -5.67 -3.23 -20.78
C MET A 1 -6.25 -3.71 -19.46
N ALA A 2 -5.83 -4.88 -18.97
CA ALA A 2 -6.24 -5.31 -17.63
C ALA A 2 -5.63 -4.38 -16.58
N LYS A 3 -6.40 -4.01 -15.55
CA LYS A 3 -5.92 -3.17 -14.45
C LYS A 3 -4.97 -3.98 -13.55
N THR A 4 -3.91 -3.35 -13.06
CA THR A 4 -3.04 -3.94 -12.04
C THR A 4 -3.80 -4.03 -10.72
N ARG A 5 -3.95 -5.23 -10.19
CA ARG A 5 -4.56 -5.45 -8.87
C ARG A 5 -3.55 -5.10 -7.79
N ILE A 6 -3.89 -4.12 -6.96
CA ILE A 6 -3.00 -3.66 -5.89
C ILE A 6 -3.53 -4.04 -4.50
N PHE A 7 -2.62 -4.39 -3.60
CA PHE A 7 -2.85 -4.38 -2.16
C PHE A 7 -2.38 -3.03 -1.61
N THR A 8 -3.16 -2.42 -0.72
CA THR A 8 -2.77 -1.16 -0.08
C THR A 8 -2.62 -1.38 1.41
N SER A 9 -1.41 -1.15 1.91
CA SER A 9 -1.06 -1.17 3.32
C SER A 9 -0.93 0.27 3.83
N PHE A 10 -1.54 0.58 4.97
CA PHE A 10 -1.61 1.92 5.53
C PHE A 10 -1.88 1.82 7.04
N ASP A 11 -1.61 2.91 7.77
CA ASP A 11 -1.98 3.02 9.17
C ASP A 11 -3.49 3.26 9.28
N PHE A 12 -4.23 2.27 9.80
CA PHE A 12 -5.70 2.36 9.87
C PHE A 12 -6.17 3.49 10.79
N ASP A 13 -5.47 3.72 11.90
CA ASP A 13 -5.89 4.69 12.92
C ASP A 13 -5.62 6.14 12.47
N HIS A 14 -4.61 6.34 11.62
CA HIS A 14 -4.14 7.68 11.25
C HIS A 14 -4.33 8.05 9.76
N ASP A 15 -4.48 7.07 8.86
CA ASP A 15 -4.35 7.28 7.41
C ASP A 15 -5.50 6.63 6.59
N GLU A 16 -6.66 6.37 7.20
CA GLU A 16 -7.85 5.86 6.49
C GLU A 16 -8.31 6.80 5.36
N ASP A 17 -8.17 8.12 5.55
CA ASP A 17 -8.44 9.13 4.54
C ASP A 17 -7.57 8.92 3.28
N LEU A 18 -6.29 8.57 3.45
CA LEU A 18 -5.37 8.32 2.33
C LEU A 18 -5.82 7.09 1.52
N ARG A 19 -6.26 6.02 2.19
CA ARG A 19 -6.85 4.86 1.49
C ARG A 19 -8.06 5.28 0.66
N ASN A 20 -8.96 6.07 1.22
CA ASN A 20 -10.18 6.47 0.54
C ASN A 20 -9.89 7.35 -0.69
N LEU A 21 -8.89 8.22 -0.61
CA LEU A 21 -8.40 9.01 -1.74
C LEU A 21 -7.81 8.10 -2.84
N LEU A 22 -7.01 7.09 -2.49
CA LEU A 22 -6.46 6.13 -3.45
C LEU A 22 -7.55 5.28 -4.13
N ILE A 23 -8.60 4.91 -3.38
CA ILE A 23 -9.80 4.26 -3.95
C ILE A 23 -10.47 5.18 -4.97
N GLY A 24 -10.64 6.46 -4.63
CA GLY A 24 -11.16 7.45 -5.57
C GLY A 24 -10.35 7.49 -6.87
N GLN A 25 -9.03 7.56 -6.77
CA GLN A 25 -8.13 7.54 -7.93
C GLN A 25 -8.25 6.26 -8.77
N SER A 26 -8.42 5.10 -8.14
CA SER A 26 -8.56 3.82 -8.85
C SER A 26 -9.81 3.72 -9.73
N ARG A 27 -10.83 4.53 -9.42
CA ARG A 27 -12.11 4.61 -10.14
C ARG A 27 -12.06 5.52 -11.36
N ASN A 28 -10.99 6.28 -11.55
CA ASN A 28 -10.79 7.09 -12.76
C ASN A 28 -10.75 6.18 -14.01
N GLN A 29 -11.26 6.68 -15.13
CA GLN A 29 -11.36 5.92 -16.39
C GLN A 29 -9.96 5.55 -16.94
N ASP A 30 -8.98 6.44 -16.75
CA ASP A 30 -7.59 6.26 -17.15
C ASP A 30 -6.74 5.54 -16.09
N SER A 31 -7.33 5.08 -14.98
CA SER A 31 -6.60 4.41 -13.91
C SER A 31 -6.02 3.08 -14.40
N PRO A 32 -4.69 2.87 -14.31
CA PRO A 32 -4.05 1.61 -14.68
C PRO A 32 -4.21 0.53 -13.61
N PHE A 33 -4.88 0.82 -12.49
CA PHE A 33 -4.98 -0.08 -11.35
C PHE A 33 -6.37 -0.13 -10.74
N GLU A 34 -6.60 -1.21 -9.99
CA GLU A 34 -7.75 -1.42 -9.12
C GLU A 34 -7.27 -1.88 -7.75
N LEU A 35 -7.86 -1.35 -6.67
CA LEU A 35 -7.62 -1.92 -5.35
C LEU A 35 -8.35 -3.25 -5.26
N ALA A 36 -7.66 -4.24 -4.73
CA ALA A 36 -8.32 -5.45 -4.33
C ALA A 36 -9.25 -5.12 -3.15
N ASP A 37 -10.56 -5.16 -3.41
CA ASP A 37 -11.59 -4.80 -2.43
C ASP A 37 -11.68 -5.89 -1.36
N TRP A 38 -10.93 -5.68 -0.28
CA TRP A 38 -11.03 -6.49 0.92
C TRP A 38 -11.64 -5.61 2.00
N SER A 39 -12.94 -5.34 1.90
CA SER A 39 -13.74 -4.74 2.97
C SER A 39 -13.70 -5.63 4.21
N VAL A 40 -12.68 -5.43 5.04
CA VAL A 40 -12.42 -6.26 6.22
C VAL A 40 -12.58 -5.37 7.42
N LYS A 41 -13.86 -5.11 7.71
CA LYS A 41 -14.33 -4.71 9.05
C LYS A 41 -14.32 -5.90 10.02
N GLU A 42 -13.94 -7.09 9.57
CA GLU A 42 -13.74 -8.21 10.48
C GLU A 42 -12.45 -7.96 11.26
N HIS A 43 -12.61 -7.77 12.57
CA HIS A 43 -11.53 -8.00 13.53
C HIS A 43 -10.88 -9.32 13.12
N MET A 44 -9.67 -9.27 12.57
CA MET A 44 -8.98 -10.46 12.08
C MET A 44 -8.54 -11.28 13.30
N THR A 45 -9.49 -11.96 13.93
CA THR A 45 -9.25 -12.87 15.04
C THR A 45 -8.70 -14.19 14.46
N GLY A 46 -7.78 -14.80 15.21
CA GLY A 46 -7.02 -15.98 14.77
C GLY A 46 -5.79 -15.65 13.92
N ASP A 47 -5.50 -16.46 12.90
CA ASP A 47 -4.31 -16.31 12.04
C ASP A 47 -4.49 -15.22 10.98
N TRP A 48 -4.53 -13.97 11.45
CA TRP A 48 -4.66 -12.81 10.60
C TRP A 48 -3.51 -12.66 9.60
N LYS A 49 -2.29 -13.08 9.98
CA LYS A 49 -1.12 -13.02 9.11
C LYS A 49 -1.27 -13.95 7.90
N ALA A 50 -1.75 -15.17 8.08
CA ALA A 50 -2.01 -16.07 6.95
C ALA A 50 -3.10 -15.54 6.01
N LYS A 51 -4.15 -14.91 6.56
CA LYS A 51 -5.21 -14.27 5.77
C LYS A 51 -4.65 -13.10 4.96
N VAL A 52 -3.86 -12.23 5.59
CA VAL A 52 -3.17 -11.10 4.91
C VAL A 52 -2.22 -11.62 3.82
N ARG A 53 -1.43 -12.65 4.10
CA ARG A 53 -0.55 -13.30 3.11
C ARG A 53 -1.32 -13.80 1.91
N THR A 54 -2.45 -14.47 2.12
CA THR A 54 -3.32 -14.93 1.02
C THR A 54 -3.81 -13.76 0.15
N ARG A 55 -4.15 -12.62 0.76
CA ARG A 55 -4.57 -11.41 0.03
C ARG A 55 -3.43 -10.77 -0.74
N ILE A 56 -2.26 -10.63 -0.13
CA ILE A 56 -1.08 -10.10 -0.83
C ILE A 56 -0.75 -10.99 -2.03
N ARG A 57 -0.82 -12.32 -1.86
CA ARG A 57 -0.60 -13.30 -2.95
C ARG A 57 -1.54 -13.14 -4.14
N SER A 58 -2.80 -12.78 -3.90
CA SER A 58 -3.79 -12.58 -4.97
C SER A 58 -3.70 -11.23 -5.69
N THR A 59 -2.79 -10.36 -5.25
CA THR A 59 -2.51 -9.07 -5.90
C THR A 59 -1.23 -9.12 -6.75
N GLN A 60 -1.12 -8.19 -7.68
CA GLN A 60 0.05 -8.06 -8.56
C GLN A 60 1.13 -7.18 -7.93
N GLN A 61 0.74 -6.19 -7.13
CA GLN A 61 1.65 -5.21 -6.53
C GLN A 61 1.14 -4.71 -5.18
N VAL A 62 2.04 -4.26 -4.31
CA VAL A 62 1.72 -3.70 -2.99
C VAL A 62 2.10 -2.22 -2.94
N ILE A 63 1.20 -1.37 -2.47
CA ILE A 63 1.45 0.05 -2.20
C ILE A 63 1.45 0.25 -0.69
N ILE A 64 2.52 0.83 -0.16
CA ILE A 64 2.60 1.23 1.24
C ILE A 64 2.36 2.74 1.33
N MET A 65 1.23 3.13 1.92
CA MET A 65 0.94 4.54 2.20
C MET A 65 1.69 4.95 3.47
N CYS A 66 2.67 5.85 3.32
CA CYS A 66 3.45 6.37 4.44
C CYS A 66 2.87 7.72 4.87
N GLY A 67 2.31 7.78 6.08
CA GLY A 67 1.95 8.99 6.82
C GLY A 67 2.94 9.31 7.93
N GLU A 68 2.55 10.21 8.85
CA GLU A 68 3.40 10.69 9.96
C GLU A 68 3.73 9.57 10.97
N TYR A 69 2.81 8.61 11.13
CA TYR A 69 2.86 7.58 12.16
C TYR A 69 3.13 6.17 11.63
N THR A 70 3.33 5.97 10.33
CA THR A 70 3.50 4.63 9.75
C THR A 70 4.65 3.81 10.35
N HIS A 71 5.73 4.45 10.84
CA HIS A 71 6.80 3.78 11.59
C HIS A 71 6.33 3.07 12.88
N THR A 72 5.21 3.47 13.48
CA THR A 72 4.64 2.82 14.67
C THR A 72 3.54 1.82 14.33
N ALA A 73 3.07 1.79 13.08
CA ALA A 73 2.06 0.87 12.61
C ALA A 73 2.66 -0.53 12.38
N THR A 74 2.55 -1.40 13.38
CA THR A 74 3.08 -2.77 13.34
C THR A 74 2.47 -3.60 12.21
N GLY A 75 1.16 -3.42 11.95
CA GLY A 75 0.45 -4.07 10.85
C GLY A 75 1.09 -3.78 9.48
N VAL A 76 1.40 -2.51 9.20
CA VAL A 76 2.06 -2.08 7.95
C VAL A 76 3.43 -2.74 7.80
N SER A 77 4.19 -2.83 8.90
CA SER A 77 5.51 -3.46 8.85
C SER A 77 5.41 -4.96 8.52
N VAL A 78 4.45 -5.66 9.14
CA VAL A 78 4.19 -7.08 8.86
C VAL A 78 3.72 -7.30 7.41
N GLU A 79 2.83 -6.44 6.90
CA GLU A 79 2.35 -6.51 5.52
C GLU A 79 3.48 -6.30 4.50
N LEU A 80 4.40 -5.38 4.77
CA LEU A 80 5.58 -5.17 3.94
C LEU A 80 6.54 -6.38 3.96
N ASP A 81 6.75 -7.00 5.12
CA ASP A 81 7.57 -8.21 5.21
C ASP A 81 6.94 -9.37 4.43
N ILE A 82 5.63 -9.57 4.56
CA ILE A 82 4.90 -10.57 3.77
C ILE A 82 5.02 -10.28 2.27
N ALA A 83 4.94 -9.00 1.84
CA ALA A 83 5.12 -8.64 0.44
C ALA A 83 6.52 -9.03 -0.07
N LYS A 84 7.57 -8.82 0.73
CA LYS A 84 8.94 -9.23 0.41
C LYS A 84 9.11 -10.73 0.33
N GLU A 85 8.57 -11.47 1.30
CA GLU A 85 8.58 -12.93 1.35
C GLU A 85 7.89 -13.55 0.13
N GLU A 86 6.73 -13.02 -0.24
CA GLU A 86 5.96 -13.42 -1.43
C GLU A 86 6.53 -12.86 -2.74
N LYS A 87 7.68 -12.16 -2.67
CA LYS A 87 8.37 -11.51 -3.80
C LYS A 87 7.43 -10.61 -4.61
N LYS A 88 6.46 -9.99 -3.94
CA LYS A 88 5.55 -9.05 -4.58
C LYS A 88 6.26 -7.73 -4.81
N PRO A 89 6.16 -7.17 -6.02
CA PRO A 89 6.64 -5.83 -6.26
C PRO A 89 5.93 -4.87 -5.31
N TYR A 90 6.68 -3.97 -4.65
CA TYR A 90 6.11 -2.93 -3.81
C TYR A 90 6.74 -1.57 -4.08
N PHE A 91 6.11 -0.51 -3.58
CA PHE A 91 6.68 0.83 -3.46
C PHE A 91 6.00 1.60 -2.34
N LEU A 92 6.66 2.65 -1.84
CA LEU A 92 6.17 3.49 -0.76
C LEU A 92 5.72 4.84 -1.32
N LEU A 93 4.56 5.33 -0.89
CA LEU A 93 4.02 6.64 -1.28
C LEU A 93 4.03 7.61 -0.11
N TRP A 94 4.38 8.86 -0.42
CA TRP A 94 4.33 9.98 0.50
C TRP A 94 2.88 10.43 0.63
N GLY A 95 2.21 9.94 1.67
CA GLY A 95 0.77 10.09 1.85
C GLY A 95 0.32 11.53 2.07
N ARG A 96 1.16 12.36 2.69
CA ARG A 96 0.81 13.72 3.13
C ARG A 96 1.85 14.74 2.67
N SER A 97 1.57 15.47 1.61
CA SER A 97 2.53 16.41 0.97
C SER A 97 3.06 17.49 1.91
N SER A 98 2.27 17.93 2.89
CA SER A 98 2.63 18.99 3.83
C SER A 98 3.18 18.49 5.17
N LYS A 99 3.46 17.18 5.30
CA LYS A 99 3.85 16.54 6.55
C LYS A 99 5.07 15.66 6.37
N THR A 100 5.78 15.40 7.47
CA THR A 100 6.92 14.49 7.49
C THR A 100 6.43 13.05 7.59
N CYS A 101 6.33 12.39 6.45
CA CYS A 101 5.97 10.98 6.39
C CYS A 101 7.16 10.09 6.77
N LYS A 102 6.88 8.96 7.42
CA LYS A 102 7.89 7.99 7.86
C LYS A 102 7.63 6.64 7.22
N LYS A 103 8.69 5.90 6.91
CA LYS A 103 8.58 4.51 6.43
C LYS A 103 8.17 3.58 7.58
N PRO A 104 7.52 2.44 7.31
CA PRO A 104 7.42 1.37 8.30
C PRO A 104 8.82 0.87 8.69
N VAL A 105 8.95 0.31 9.89
CA VAL A 105 10.24 -0.16 10.44
C VAL A 105 10.84 -1.27 9.58
N SER A 106 10.00 -2.10 8.96
CA SER A 106 10.48 -3.17 8.09
C SER A 106 10.94 -2.67 6.72
N ALA A 107 10.82 -1.38 6.37
CA ALA A 107 11.34 -0.87 5.10
C ALA A 107 12.86 -1.00 5.01
N LEU A 108 13.35 -1.28 3.80
CA LEU A 108 14.79 -1.34 3.56
C LEU A 108 15.38 0.08 3.56
N ALA A 109 16.66 0.19 3.90
CA ALA A 109 17.35 1.48 3.91
C ALA A 109 17.31 2.16 2.53
N GLN A 110 17.42 1.37 1.45
CA GLN A 110 17.36 1.83 0.06
C GLN A 110 15.95 2.14 -0.46
N ASP A 111 14.88 1.73 0.23
CA ASP A 111 13.52 1.98 -0.23
C ASP A 111 13.28 3.49 -0.28
N LYS A 112 12.77 4.02 -1.40
CA LYS A 112 12.40 5.43 -1.50
C LYS A 112 10.91 5.59 -1.17
N ILE A 113 10.56 6.70 -0.52
CA ILE A 113 9.17 7.15 -0.48
C ILE A 113 8.99 8.12 -1.65
N TYR A 114 8.09 7.78 -2.59
CA TYR A 114 7.83 8.59 -3.77
C TYR A 114 6.71 9.59 -3.49
N ASN A 115 6.81 10.80 -4.03
CA ASN A 115 5.73 11.79 -3.91
C ASN A 115 4.44 11.28 -4.54
N TRP A 116 3.33 11.40 -3.81
CA TRP A 116 2.03 10.97 -4.32
C TRP A 116 1.43 12.01 -5.28
N THR A 117 1.79 11.86 -6.55
CA THR A 117 1.17 12.58 -7.67
C THR A 117 0.57 11.56 -8.65
N TRP A 118 -0.34 12.02 -9.52
CA TRP A 118 -0.98 11.13 -10.49
C TRP A 118 0.04 10.49 -11.44
N ASP A 119 1.01 11.27 -11.93
CA ASP A 119 2.01 10.78 -12.87
C ASP A 119 2.99 9.80 -12.23
N ASN A 120 3.42 10.07 -11.00
CA ASN A 120 4.25 9.12 -10.24
C ASN A 120 3.49 7.82 -10.00
N LEU A 121 2.22 7.90 -9.57
CA LEU A 121 1.41 6.72 -9.29
C LEU A 121 1.29 5.82 -10.53
N LYS A 122 0.94 6.39 -11.70
CA LYS A 122 0.88 5.65 -12.96
C LYS A 122 2.24 5.01 -13.32
N SER A 123 3.32 5.77 -13.16
CA SER A 123 4.69 5.32 -13.51
C SER A 123 5.16 4.18 -12.61
N LEU A 124 4.95 4.28 -11.30
CA LEU A 124 5.32 3.28 -10.30
C LEU A 124 4.53 1.97 -10.48
N ILE A 125 3.25 2.08 -10.84
CA ILE A 125 2.41 0.92 -11.18
C ILE A 125 2.90 0.25 -12.46
N GLY A 126 3.41 1.02 -13.42
CA GLY A 126 4.12 0.53 -14.60
C GLY A 126 5.51 -0.05 -14.31
N GLY A 127 6.00 0.04 -13.08
CA GLY A 127 7.27 -0.53 -12.64
C GLY A 127 8.47 0.41 -12.67
N ALA A 128 8.30 1.69 -13.01
CA ALA A 128 9.36 2.69 -13.02
C ALA A 128 9.72 3.12 -11.59
N ARG A 129 10.60 2.35 -10.94
CA ARG A 129 10.95 2.43 -9.51
C ARG A 129 12.45 2.60 -9.31
#